data_AF-A0A8I0D821-F1
#
_entry.id   AF-A0A8I0D821-F1
#
_cell.length_a   1.000
_cell.length_b   1.000
_cell.length_c   1.000
_cell.angle_alpha   90.00
_cell.angle_beta   90.00
_cell.angle_gamma   90.00
#
_symmetry.space_group_name_H-M   'P 1'
#
loop_
_entity.id
_entity.type
_entity.pdbx_description
1 polymer ?
#
loop_
_entity_poly.entity_id
_entity_poly.type
_entity_poly.pdbx_seq_one_letter_code
_entity_poly.pdbx_strand_id
1 'polypeptide(L)'
;MSSDLLSDRYAARFGLPNMSCVELEGFVQVLERVAVKNKGFFIFKVDGERGGNIYTFVLNVSTTKGVVIRKDACSIREGMVFLFCELERAGIYP
;
A
#
# COMPACT_ATOMS: atom_id res chain seq x y z
N MET A 1 -5.74 -14.97 8.99
CA MET A 1 -4.70 -15.07 7.94
C MET A 1 -3.57 -14.14 8.32
N SER A 2 -2.31 -14.58 8.26
CA SER A 2 -1.16 -13.71 8.55
C SER A 2 -1.09 -12.55 7.55
N SER A 3 -0.58 -11.39 7.98
CA SER A 3 -0.31 -10.23 7.12
C SER A 3 0.50 -10.62 5.90
N ASP A 4 1.53 -11.44 6.11
CA ASP A 4 2.51 -11.78 5.09
C ASP A 4 1.87 -12.53 3.91
N LEU A 5 0.92 -13.42 4.18
CA LEU A 5 0.19 -14.15 3.14
C LEU A 5 -0.65 -13.22 2.26
N LEU A 6 -1.25 -12.18 2.83
CA LEU A 6 -2.08 -11.23 2.07
C LEU A 6 -1.21 -10.31 1.23
N SER A 7 -0.13 -9.77 1.81
CA SER A 7 0.80 -8.93 1.05
C SER A 7 1.50 -9.71 -0.07
N ASP A 8 1.85 -10.98 0.16
CA ASP A 8 2.47 -11.84 -0.85
C ASP A 8 1.50 -12.17 -1.99
N ARG A 9 0.23 -12.44 -1.67
CA ARG A 9 -0.81 -12.62 -2.69
C ARG A 9 -0.99 -11.38 -3.54
N TYR A 10 -0.99 -10.20 -2.93
CA TYR A 10 -1.06 -8.96 -3.67
C TYR A 10 0.17 -8.77 -4.56
N ALA A 11 1.37 -9.06 -4.03
CA ALA A 11 2.64 -9.05 -4.78
C ALA A 11 2.58 -9.91 -6.05
N ALA A 12 2.03 -11.13 -5.92
CA ALA A 12 1.88 -12.06 -7.02
C ALA A 12 0.99 -11.52 -8.16
N ARG A 13 0.02 -10.64 -7.87
CA ARG A 13 -0.89 -10.09 -8.89
C ARG A 13 -0.21 -9.15 -9.89
N PHE A 14 0.98 -8.65 -9.58
CA PHE A 14 1.76 -7.83 -10.49
C PHE A 14 3.10 -8.48 -10.87
N GLY A 15 3.20 -9.80 -10.71
CA GLY A 15 4.29 -10.61 -11.24
C GLY A 15 5.49 -10.78 -10.30
N LEU A 16 5.39 -10.40 -9.03
CA LEU A 16 6.47 -10.61 -8.06
C LEU A 16 6.18 -11.84 -7.17
N PRO A 17 7.20 -12.62 -6.80
CA PRO A 17 7.00 -13.90 -6.11
C PRO A 17 6.47 -13.73 -4.68
N ASN A 18 6.81 -12.62 -4.01
CA ASN A 18 6.34 -12.28 -2.66
C ASN A 18 6.65 -10.80 -2.37
N MET A 19 6.19 -10.33 -1.22
CA MET A 19 6.35 -8.95 -0.77
C MET A 19 7.83 -8.55 -0.61
N SER A 20 8.74 -9.48 -0.28
CA SER A 20 10.18 -9.18 -0.10
C SER A 20 10.87 -8.69 -1.36
N CYS A 21 10.37 -9.09 -2.53
CA CYS A 21 10.86 -8.64 -3.82
C CYS A 21 10.29 -7.29 -4.27
N VAL A 22 9.33 -6.71 -3.53
CA VAL A 22 8.70 -5.43 -3.88
C VAL A 22 9.59 -4.29 -3.42
N GLU A 23 10.22 -3.61 -4.37
CA GLU A 23 10.96 -2.37 -4.13
C GLU A 23 10.01 -1.16 -4.04
N LEU A 24 10.49 -0.06 -3.46
CA LEU A 24 9.69 1.15 -3.25
C LEU A 24 9.17 1.72 -4.59
N GLU A 25 9.97 1.69 -5.64
CA GLU A 25 9.56 2.17 -6.96
C GLU A 25 8.39 1.35 -7.50
N GLY A 26 8.52 0.02 -7.53
CA GLY A 26 7.45 -0.88 -7.97
C GLY A 26 6.18 -0.73 -7.13
N PHE A 27 6.33 -0.52 -5.83
CA PHE A 27 5.22 -0.21 -4.94
C PHE A 27 4.50 1.09 -5.31
N VAL A 28 5.24 2.17 -5.57
CA VAL A 28 4.65 3.47 -5.97
C VAL A 28 3.93 3.33 -7.31
N GLN A 29 4.50 2.62 -8.29
CA GLN A 29 3.84 2.35 -9.57
C GLN A 29 2.51 1.59 -9.40
N VAL A 30 2.47 0.63 -8.47
CA VAL A 30 1.23 -0.09 -8.13
C VAL A 30 0.19 0.84 -7.53
N LEU A 31 0.57 1.69 -6.56
CA LEU A 31 -0.36 2.67 -5.97
C LEU A 31 -0.88 3.68 -6.98
N GLU A 32 -0.02 4.14 -7.89
CA GLU A 32 -0.41 5.03 -8.98
C GLU A 32 -1.48 4.39 -9.87
N ARG A 33 -1.27 3.15 -10.32
CA ARG A 33 -2.25 2.41 -11.14
C ARG A 33 -3.59 2.24 -10.41
N VAL A 34 -3.55 1.83 -9.14
CA VAL A 34 -4.75 1.69 -8.31
C VAL A 34 -5.47 3.03 -8.16
N ALA A 35 -4.75 4.12 -7.87
CA ALA A 35 -5.33 5.45 -7.72
C ALA A 35 -5.97 5.92 -9.03
N VAL A 36 -5.26 5.83 -10.15
CA VAL A 36 -5.77 6.24 -11.49
C VAL A 36 -7.03 5.46 -11.85
N LYS A 37 -6.98 4.12 -11.76
CA LYS A 37 -8.11 3.25 -12.09
C LYS A 37 -9.36 3.56 -11.27
N ASN A 38 -9.17 3.95 -10.01
CA ASN A 38 -10.26 4.19 -9.07
C ASN A 38 -10.55 5.69 -8.83
N LYS A 39 -10.03 6.57 -9.71
CA LYS A 39 -10.18 8.03 -9.63
C LYS A 39 -9.83 8.60 -8.24
N GLY A 40 -8.82 8.01 -7.61
CA GLY A 40 -8.34 8.34 -6.27
C GLY A 40 -6.96 8.99 -6.30
N PHE A 41 -6.27 8.93 -5.15
CA PHE A 41 -4.94 9.48 -4.98
C PHE A 41 -4.17 8.69 -3.92
N PHE A 42 -2.85 8.82 -3.90
CA PHE A 42 -2.03 8.33 -2.79
C PHE A 42 -1.14 9.46 -2.25
N ILE A 43 -0.78 9.37 -0.97
CA ILE A 43 0.16 10.25 -0.30
C ILE A 43 1.18 9.39 0.42
N PHE A 44 2.45 9.71 0.22
CA PHE A 44 3.56 9.23 1.02
C PHE A 44 4.26 10.42 1.65
N LYS A 45 4.26 10.50 2.97
CA LYS A 45 4.89 11.57 3.75
C LYS A 45 5.94 10.97 4.69
N VAL A 46 7.06 11.68 4.83
CA VAL A 46 8.07 11.44 5.86
C VAL A 46 8.04 12.59 6.87
N ASP A 47 8.03 12.27 8.15
CA ASP A 47 7.98 13.22 9.27
C ASP A 47 9.19 12.99 10.20
N GLY A 48 10.30 13.67 9.89
CA GLY A 48 11.60 13.43 10.52
C GLY A 48 11.72 13.91 11.97
N GLU A 49 10.73 14.65 12.48
CA GLU A 49 10.72 15.14 13.86
C GLU A 49 10.13 14.10 14.84
N ARG A 50 9.47 13.06 14.34
CA ARG A 50 8.85 12.03 15.18
C ARG A 50 9.88 10.98 15.60
N GLY A 51 9.85 10.59 16.87
CA GLY A 51 10.63 9.45 17.39
C GLY A 51 10.11 8.06 16.96
N GLY A 52 8.97 7.99 16.28
CA GLY A 52 8.35 6.77 15.76
C GLY A 52 7.16 7.13 14.87
N ASN A 53 6.63 6.18 14.10
CA ASN A 53 5.55 6.46 13.12
C ASN A 53 5.92 7.61 12.15
N ILE A 54 7.17 7.56 11.67
CA ILE A 54 7.83 8.57 10.82
C ILE A 54 7.20 8.64 9.43
N TYR A 55 6.67 7.52 8.94
CA TYR A 55 6.12 7.42 7.60
C TYR A 55 4.60 7.43 7.65
N THR A 56 3.96 8.29 6.87
CA THR A 56 2.50 8.27 6.68
C THR A 56 2.19 7.85 5.25
N PHE A 57 1.38 6.80 5.14
CA PHE A 57 0.83 6.29 3.89
C PHE A 57 -0.67 6.56 3.87
N VAL A 58 -1.17 7.13 2.78
CA VAL A 58 -2.60 7.28 2.51
C VAL A 58 -2.87 6.83 1.10
N LEU A 59 -3.92 6.02 0.91
CA LEU A 59 -4.46 5.68 -0.39
C LEU A 59 -5.98 5.89 -0.34
N ASN A 60 -6.46 6.78 -1.21
CA ASN A 60 -7.88 7.00 -1.44
C ASN A 60 -8.31 6.28 -2.71
N VAL A 61 -9.44 5.58 -2.64
CA VAL A 61 -10.05 4.83 -3.74
C VAL A 61 -11.50 5.28 -3.88
N SER A 62 -11.72 6.32 -4.70
CA SER A 62 -12.99 7.08 -4.72
C SER A 62 -14.16 6.29 -5.33
N THR A 63 -13.94 5.47 -6.36
CA THR A 63 -15.01 4.71 -7.02
C THR A 63 -15.55 3.55 -6.17
N THR A 64 -14.80 3.09 -5.18
CA THR A 64 -15.13 1.92 -4.36
C THR A 64 -15.63 2.37 -3.00
N LYS A 65 -16.81 2.99 -2.94
CA LYS A 65 -17.47 3.48 -1.70
C LYS A 65 -16.62 4.40 -0.81
N GLY A 66 -15.64 5.10 -1.38
CA GLY A 66 -14.78 6.01 -0.61
C GLY A 66 -13.84 5.31 0.37
N VAL A 67 -13.26 4.17 -0.02
CA VAL A 67 -12.24 3.48 0.78
C VAL A 67 -11.01 4.39 0.92
N VAL A 68 -10.63 4.66 2.18
CA VAL A 68 -9.39 5.35 2.53
C VAL A 68 -8.56 4.41 3.39
N ILE A 69 -7.42 3.97 2.85
CA ILE A 69 -6.44 3.17 3.57
C ILE A 69 -5.39 4.13 4.10
N ARG A 70 -5.16 4.14 5.42
CA ARG A 70 -4.17 5.01 6.05
C ARG A 70 -3.35 4.24 7.08
N LYS A 71 -2.03 4.48 7.07
CA LYS A 71 -1.12 3.96 8.08
C LYS A 71 -0.02 4.95 8.38
N ASP A 72 0.17 5.25 9.65
CA ASP A 72 1.44 5.77 10.13
C ASP A 72 2.32 4.58 10.55
N ALA A 73 3.59 4.54 10.13
CA ALA A 73 4.49 3.40 10.25
C ALA A 73 5.89 3.82 10.67
N CYS A 74 6.57 2.94 11.41
CA CYS A 74 7.95 3.17 11.85
C CYS A 74 8.97 2.88 10.74
N SER A 75 8.60 2.04 9.76
CA SER A 75 9.42 1.76 8.58
C SER A 75 8.60 1.83 7.30
N ILE A 76 9.25 2.13 6.18
CA ILE A 76 8.64 2.08 4.86
C ILE A 76 8.05 0.69 4.60
N ARG A 77 8.82 -0.35 4.93
CA ARG A 77 8.46 -1.75 4.72
C ARG A 77 7.16 -2.13 5.42
N GLU A 78 7.01 -1.74 6.67
CA GLU A 78 5.77 -1.95 7.44
C GLU A 78 4.56 -1.32 6.74
N GLY A 79 4.70 -0.07 6.28
CA GLY A 79 3.64 0.63 5.56
C GLY A 79 3.27 -0.04 4.23
N MET A 80 4.27 -0.48 3.47
CA MET A 80 4.05 -1.20 2.20
C MET A 80 3.29 -2.52 2.41
N VAL A 81 3.71 -3.33 3.38
CA VAL A 81 3.04 -4.60 3.73
C VAL A 81 1.60 -4.34 4.11
N PHE A 82 1.36 -3.34 4.96
CA PHE A 82 0.02 -2.98 5.41
C PHE A 82 -0.89 -2.57 4.25
N LEU A 83 -0.44 -1.67 3.36
CA LEU A 83 -1.24 -1.22 2.22
C LEU A 83 -1.63 -2.37 1.29
N PHE A 84 -0.72 -3.29 1.00
CA PHE A 84 -1.03 -4.46 0.17
C PHE A 84 -1.99 -5.42 0.84
N CYS A 85 -1.90 -5.62 2.16
CA CYS A 85 -2.89 -6.39 2.90
C CYS A 85 -4.29 -5.81 2.77
N GLU A 86 -4.42 -4.49 2.93
CA GLU A 86 -5.70 -3.80 2.85
C GLU A 86 -6.27 -3.81 1.43
N LEU A 87 -5.42 -3.66 0.42
CA LEU A 87 -5.84 -3.78 -0.98
C LEU A 87 -6.35 -5.18 -1.34
N GLU A 88 -5.65 -6.23 -0.87
CA GLU A 88 -6.10 -7.62 -1.06
C GLU A 88 -7.43 -7.87 -0.32
N ARG A 89 -7.57 -7.38 0.92
CA ARG A 89 -8.82 -7.48 1.71
C ARG A 89 -9.99 -6.76 1.05
N ALA A 90 -9.72 -5.59 0.46
CA ALA A 90 -10.72 -4.79 -0.23
C ALA A 90 -11.03 -5.30 -1.65
N GLY A 91 -10.25 -6.25 -2.17
CA GLY A 91 -10.37 -6.73 -3.55
C GLY A 91 -10.08 -5.65 -4.59
N ILE A 92 -9.22 -4.70 -4.26
CA ILE A 92 -8.87 -3.55 -5.12
C ILE A 92 -7.55 -3.86 -5.80
N TYR A 93 -7.57 -3.97 -7.13
CA TYR A 93 -6.39 -4.36 -7.92
C TYR A 93 -5.98 -3.26 -8.91
N PRO A 94 -4.69 -3.19 -9.28
CA PRO A 94 -4.16 -2.21 -10.24
C PRO A 94 -4.89 -2.24 -11.59
#